data_AF-A0AA39URY5-F1
#
_entry.id   AF-A0AA39URY5-F1
#
_cell.length_a   1.000
_cell.length_b   1.000
_cell.length_c   1.000
_cell.angle_alpha   90.00
_cell.angle_beta   90.00
_cell.angle_gamma   90.00
#
_symmetry.space_group_name_H-M   'P 1'
#
loop_
_entity.id
_entity.type
_entity.pdbx_description
1 polymer ?
#
loop_
_entity_poly.entity_id
_entity_poly.type
_entity_poly.pdbx_seq_one_letter_code
_entity_poly.pdbx_strand_id
1 'polypeptide(L)'
;MHFFLLHLVVACFQSGSGDLLLNDFSIGRFISKIWTILWHIWGATLGCHRRKNSHGTYANEREEQAYWESAMRWNLCLQTSGAMKDWSIPVITSYTPAPPAPASQESETEATEYYLPPKAFCKWYRMVFPESPVRRVDSALLDISDSITQHYPTLSQAQRLKTRFSSLDRREMHRISRILSDEVVFGTHRRWGSEYRTMWKLWIERKGTDMTIVFVNQSQ
;
A
#
# COMPACT_ATOMS: atom_id res chain seq x y z
N MET A 1 -19.13 -0.40 20.19
CA MET A 1 -20.13 0.29 19.34
C MET A 1 -20.38 -0.35 17.98
N HIS A 2 -19.50 -1.21 17.42
CA HIS A 2 -19.71 -1.81 16.08
C HIS A 2 -20.90 -2.78 15.96
N PHE A 3 -21.32 -3.42 17.05
CA PHE A 3 -22.45 -4.36 17.01
C PHE A 3 -23.83 -3.68 16.84
N PHE A 4 -23.98 -2.41 17.21
CA PHE A 4 -25.27 -1.70 17.09
C PHE A 4 -25.62 -1.31 15.64
N LEU A 5 -24.63 -1.00 14.80
CA LEU A 5 -24.87 -0.62 13.41
C LEU A 5 -25.31 -1.80 12.54
N LEU A 6 -24.80 -3.00 12.81
CA LEU A 6 -25.16 -4.19 12.03
C LEU A 6 -26.60 -4.65 12.32
N HIS A 7 -27.05 -4.53 13.58
CA HIS A 7 -28.42 -4.83 13.95
C HIS A 7 -29.44 -3.81 13.40
N LEU A 8 -29.08 -2.54 13.27
CA LEU A 8 -29.97 -1.52 12.69
C LEU A 8 -30.26 -1.80 11.20
N VAL A 9 -29.24 -2.24 10.45
CA VAL A 9 -29.36 -2.55 9.02
C VAL A 9 -30.19 -3.82 8.79
N VAL A 10 -30.06 -4.82 9.66
CA VAL A 10 -30.88 -6.06 9.59
C VAL A 10 -32.33 -5.79 9.98
N ALA A 11 -32.58 -4.92 10.97
CA ALA A 11 -33.93 -4.56 11.41
C ALA A 11 -34.73 -3.80 10.32
N CYS A 12 -34.07 -2.95 9.52
CA CYS A 12 -34.71 -2.27 8.40
C CYS A 12 -35.16 -3.24 7.27
N PHE A 13 -34.58 -4.43 7.19
CA PHE A 13 -34.92 -5.42 6.16
C PHE A 13 -36.05 -6.37 6.55
N GLN A 14 -36.34 -6.52 7.85
CA GLN A 14 -37.38 -7.46 8.32
C GLN A 14 -38.75 -6.81 8.51
N SER A 15 -38.84 -5.48 8.59
CA SER A 15 -40.13 -4.77 8.69
C SER A 15 -40.72 -4.48 7.31
N GLY A 16 -40.92 -5.52 6.51
CA GLY A 16 -41.65 -5.44 5.24
C GLY A 16 -43.14 -5.60 5.47
N SER A 17 -43.91 -4.53 5.28
CA SER A 17 -45.31 -4.65 4.88
C SER A 17 -45.76 -3.34 4.24
N GLY A 18 -46.02 -3.38 2.93
CA GLY A 18 -46.60 -2.27 2.18
C GLY A 18 -45.98 -2.14 0.81
N ASP A 19 -46.70 -2.64 -0.19
CA ASP A 19 -46.37 -2.65 -1.61
C ASP A 19 -45.85 -1.30 -2.12
N LEU A 20 -44.53 -1.19 -2.21
CA LEU A 20 -43.87 -0.13 -2.97
C LEU A 20 -43.17 -0.78 -4.15
N LEU A 21 -43.73 -0.52 -5.33
CA LEU A 21 -43.18 -0.87 -6.64
C LEU A 21 -41.75 -0.34 -6.75
N LEU A 22 -40.80 -1.23 -6.46
CA LEU A 22 -39.36 -1.02 -6.48
C LEU A 22 -38.85 -1.00 -7.93
N ASN A 23 -39.27 0.02 -8.68
CA ASN A 23 -38.63 0.35 -9.94
C ASN A 23 -37.32 1.11 -9.67
N ASP A 24 -36.24 0.57 -10.22
CA ASP A 24 -34.96 1.22 -10.49
C ASP A 24 -34.12 1.77 -9.32
N PHE A 25 -34.28 1.24 -8.10
CA PHE A 25 -33.23 1.42 -7.10
C PHE A 25 -32.06 0.47 -7.40
N SER A 26 -31.16 0.93 -8.27
CA SER A 26 -29.94 0.20 -8.67
C SER A 26 -29.12 -0.20 -7.44
N ILE A 27 -29.31 -1.45 -7.01
CA ILE A 27 -28.59 -2.12 -5.92
C ILE A 27 -27.07 -1.91 -6.07
N GLY A 28 -26.57 -1.83 -7.30
CA GLY A 28 -25.17 -1.53 -7.59
C GLY A 28 -24.67 -0.18 -7.08
N ARG A 29 -25.47 0.89 -7.17
CA ARG A 29 -25.08 2.21 -6.64
C ARG A 29 -25.04 2.23 -5.11
N PHE A 30 -25.92 1.47 -4.47
CA PHE A 30 -25.97 1.36 -3.01
C PHE A 30 -24.78 0.57 -2.46
N ILE A 31 -24.48 -0.59 -3.06
CA ILE A 31 -23.30 -1.40 -2.70
C ILE A 31 -22.00 -0.60 -2.93
N SER A 32 -21.90 0.17 -4.01
CA SER A 32 -20.73 1.03 -4.28
C SER A 32 -20.48 2.05 -3.17
N LYS A 33 -21.53 2.73 -2.69
CA LYS A 33 -21.42 3.70 -1.58
C LYS A 33 -21.04 3.03 -0.25
N ILE A 34 -21.62 1.88 0.06
CA ILE A 34 -21.25 1.10 1.25
C ILE A 34 -19.77 0.69 1.17
N TRP A 35 -19.30 0.28 -0.01
CA TRP A 35 -17.91 -0.09 -0.21
C TRP A 35 -16.95 1.09 -0.04
N THR A 36 -17.37 2.30 -0.43
CA THR A 36 -16.55 3.52 -0.26
C THR A 36 -16.41 3.90 1.22
N ILE A 37 -17.49 3.77 1.98
CA ILE A 37 -17.51 4.04 3.43
C ILE A 37 -16.68 2.98 4.17
N LEU A 38 -16.86 1.69 3.84
CA LEU A 38 -16.05 0.62 4.39
C LEU A 38 -14.57 0.78 4.04
N TRP A 39 -14.23 1.24 2.83
CA TRP A 39 -12.85 1.55 2.44
C TRP A 39 -12.25 2.69 3.27
N HIS A 40 -12.98 3.77 3.53
CA HIS A 40 -12.50 4.85 4.39
C HIS A 40 -12.31 4.41 5.85
N ILE A 41 -13.21 3.57 6.37
CA ILE A 41 -13.10 3.02 7.72
C ILE A 41 -11.96 1.99 7.81
N TRP A 42 -11.80 1.13 6.81
CA TRP A 42 -10.72 0.13 6.72
C TRP A 42 -9.35 0.82 6.55
N GLY A 43 -9.24 1.83 5.69
CA GLY A 43 -8.02 2.63 5.53
C GLY A 43 -7.61 3.37 6.81
N ALA A 44 -8.58 3.81 7.62
CA ALA A 44 -8.32 4.43 8.91
C ALA A 44 -7.96 3.42 10.01
N THR A 45 -8.52 2.19 9.98
CA THR A 45 -8.33 1.18 11.04
C THR A 45 -7.14 0.25 10.80
N LEU A 46 -6.76 -0.04 9.55
CA LEU A 46 -5.55 -0.80 9.20
C LEU A 46 -4.33 0.08 8.89
N GLY A 47 -4.50 1.41 8.92
CA GLY A 47 -3.40 2.39 8.91
C GLY A 47 -2.54 2.42 10.19
N CYS A 48 -2.89 1.62 11.20
CA CYS A 48 -2.16 1.53 12.46
C CYS A 48 -1.54 0.14 12.70
N HIS A 49 -0.77 -0.37 11.75
CA HIS A 49 0.27 -1.35 12.07
C HIS A 49 1.61 -0.98 11.43
N ARG A 50 2.30 -0.11 12.19
CA ARG A 50 3.73 -0.20 12.46
C ARG A 50 4.60 -0.19 11.21
N ARG A 51 4.80 1.03 10.68
CA ARG A 51 6.14 1.44 10.26
C ARG A 51 7.12 0.96 11.33
N LYS A 52 7.83 -0.14 11.07
CA LYS A 52 9.23 -0.21 11.49
C LYS A 52 9.94 0.81 10.61
N ASN A 53 9.74 2.09 10.91
CA ASN A 53 10.84 3.01 10.72
C ASN A 53 11.92 2.39 11.61
N SER A 54 12.92 1.76 11.00
CA SER A 54 14.21 1.72 11.65
C SER A 54 14.47 3.16 12.05
N HIS A 55 14.36 3.46 13.34
CA HIS A 55 14.73 4.75 13.90
C HIS A 55 16.25 4.87 13.78
N GLY A 56 16.74 4.98 12.55
CA GLY A 56 17.98 5.68 12.26
C GLY A 56 17.62 7.15 12.15
N THR A 57 17.09 7.73 13.23
CA THR A 57 16.86 9.18 13.32
C THR A 57 18.19 9.93 13.45
N TYR A 58 19.25 9.21 13.80
CA TYR A 58 20.61 9.72 13.96
C TYR A 58 21.57 8.82 13.18
N ALA A 59 22.58 9.40 12.52
CA ALA A 59 23.53 8.63 11.73
C ALA A 59 24.47 7.78 12.61
N ASN A 60 24.62 8.16 13.90
CA ASN A 60 25.43 7.49 14.90
C ASN A 60 24.96 7.86 16.32
N GLU A 61 25.40 7.09 17.33
CA GLU A 61 25.05 7.28 18.76
C GLU A 61 25.51 8.64 19.30
N ARG A 62 26.58 9.21 18.74
CA ARG A 62 27.13 10.51 19.15
C ARG A 62 26.19 11.67 18.76
N GLU A 63 25.58 11.60 17.58
CA GLU A 63 24.59 12.59 17.13
C GLU A 63 23.30 12.50 17.95
N GLU A 64 22.87 11.30 18.29
CA GLU A 64 21.73 11.09 19.19
C GLU A 64 21.98 11.74 20.55
N GLN A 65 23.16 11.49 21.13
CA GLN A 65 23.55 12.08 22.41
C GLN A 65 23.61 13.61 22.34
N ALA A 66 24.21 14.19 21.29
CA ALA A 66 24.29 15.63 21.10
C ALA A 66 22.91 16.30 20.94
N TYR A 67 21.96 15.59 20.31
CA TYR A 67 20.57 16.04 20.22
C TYR A 67 19.90 16.06 21.59
N TRP A 68 20.03 14.98 22.38
CA TRP A 68 19.44 14.91 23.71
C TRP A 68 20.03 15.95 24.68
N GLU A 69 21.34 16.20 24.62
CA GLU A 69 22.00 17.26 25.38
C GLU A 69 21.49 18.65 25.00
N SER A 70 21.29 18.89 23.69
CA SER A 70 20.72 20.16 23.19
C SER A 70 19.27 20.33 23.65
N ALA A 71 18.46 19.29 23.56
CA ALA A 71 17.06 19.32 24.02
C ALA A 71 16.97 19.58 25.53
N MET A 72 17.84 18.93 26.33
CA MET A 72 17.93 19.15 27.77
C MET A 72 18.30 20.60 28.10
N ARG A 73 19.28 21.17 27.38
CA ARG A 73 19.71 22.56 27.56
C ARG A 73 18.57 23.55 27.29
N TRP A 74 17.80 23.33 26.21
CA TRP A 74 16.64 24.18 25.90
C TRP A 74 15.49 24.03 26.90
N ASN A 75 15.25 22.82 27.41
CA ASN A 75 14.26 22.60 28.45
C ASN A 75 14.64 23.34 29.75
N LEU A 76 15.92 23.33 30.12
CA LEU A 76 16.42 24.11 31.25
C LEU A 76 16.21 25.61 31.02
N CYS A 77 16.54 26.13 29.83
CA CYS A 77 16.28 27.53 29.47
C CYS A 77 14.79 27.89 29.61
N LEU A 78 13.88 27.03 29.12
CA LEU A 78 12.43 27.23 29.24
C LEU A 78 11.97 27.27 30.71
N GLN A 79 12.45 26.35 31.55
CA GLN A 79 12.11 26.32 32.98
C GLN A 79 12.63 27.56 33.73
N THR A 80 13.79 28.09 33.33
CA THR A 80 14.34 29.32 33.92
C THR A 80 13.70 30.59 33.38
N SER A 81 13.06 30.53 32.20
CA SER A 81 12.36 31.68 31.64
C SER A 81 11.11 31.97 32.48
N GLY A 82 10.97 33.18 32.99
CA GLY A 82 9.82 33.61 33.79
C GLY A 82 8.47 33.59 33.05
N ALA A 83 8.45 33.07 31.81
CA ALA A 83 7.27 32.90 30.96
C ALA A 83 6.19 31.99 31.57
N MET A 84 6.50 31.21 32.61
CA MET A 84 5.50 30.44 33.37
C MET A 84 4.68 31.27 34.39
N LYS A 85 5.01 32.56 34.59
CA LYS A 85 4.37 33.37 35.64
C LYS A 85 3.04 34.02 35.19
N ASP A 86 2.82 34.15 33.88
CA ASP A 86 1.60 34.70 33.29
C ASP A 86 0.71 33.57 32.75
N TRP A 87 -0.31 33.19 33.54
CA TRP A 87 -1.29 32.15 33.22
C TRP A 87 -2.21 32.49 32.03
N SER A 88 -2.09 33.68 31.46
CA SER A 88 -2.87 34.16 30.32
C SER A 88 -2.36 33.66 28.97
N ILE A 89 -1.13 33.15 28.91
CA ILE A 89 -0.51 32.62 27.69
C ILE A 89 -0.45 31.08 27.82
N PRO A 90 -0.92 30.31 26.83
CA PRO A 90 -0.85 28.85 26.88
C PRO A 90 0.61 28.41 27.02
N VAL A 91 0.94 27.86 28.19
CA VAL A 91 2.29 27.43 28.54
C VAL A 91 2.60 26.13 27.80
N ILE A 92 3.59 26.17 26.92
CA ILE A 92 4.13 24.97 26.29
C ILE A 92 4.94 24.23 27.36
N THR A 93 4.38 23.14 27.90
CA THR A 93 4.96 22.38 29.01
C THR A 93 6.13 21.48 28.61
N SER A 94 6.30 21.22 27.31
CA SER A 94 7.41 20.43 26.79
C SER A 94 7.81 20.91 25.40
N TYR A 95 9.08 21.27 25.22
CA TYR A 95 9.66 21.47 23.91
C TYR A 95 10.35 20.18 23.46
N THR A 96 9.81 19.55 22.41
CA THR A 96 10.51 18.48 21.70
C THR A 96 10.94 19.08 20.36
N PRO A 97 12.24 19.34 20.14
CA PRO A 97 12.70 19.85 18.86
C PRO A 97 12.30 18.85 17.78
N ALA A 98 11.80 19.33 16.64
CA ALA A 98 11.52 18.46 15.51
C ALA A 98 12.80 17.66 15.20
N PRO A 99 12.72 16.32 15.08
CA PRO A 99 13.90 15.54 14.73
C PRO A 99 14.49 16.09 13.43
N PRO A 100 15.82 16.01 13.24
CA PRO A 100 16.44 16.46 12.00
C PRO A 100 15.66 15.84 10.84
N ALA A 101 15.23 16.68 9.89
CA ALA A 101 14.52 16.19 8.72
C ALA A 101 15.35 15.05 8.15
N PRO A 102 14.76 13.85 7.93
CA PRO A 102 15.52 12.75 7.36
C PRO A 102 16.18 13.30 6.11
N ALA A 103 17.52 13.22 6.05
CA ALA A 103 18.28 13.76 4.94
C ALA A 103 17.55 13.35 3.66
N SER A 104 17.01 14.34 2.96
CA SER A 104 16.15 14.12 1.80
C SER A 104 17.00 13.60 0.67
N GLN A 105 17.38 12.33 0.75
CA GLN A 105 18.17 11.59 -0.22
C GLN A 105 17.25 11.07 -1.34
N GLU A 106 16.30 11.90 -1.77
CA GLU A 106 15.33 11.55 -2.80
C GLU A 106 15.85 11.84 -4.22
N SER A 107 16.95 12.60 -4.38
CA SER A 107 17.44 12.99 -5.72
C SER A 107 18.56 12.12 -6.31
N GLU A 108 19.24 11.25 -5.54
CA GLU A 108 20.40 10.48 -6.05
C GLU A 108 20.16 8.96 -6.17
N THR A 109 19.05 8.44 -5.64
CA THR A 109 18.82 6.98 -5.65
C THR A 109 18.23 6.43 -6.94
N GLU A 110 17.99 7.26 -7.96
CA GLU A 110 17.52 6.81 -9.26
C GLU A 110 18.64 6.16 -10.10
N ALA A 111 19.90 6.55 -9.87
CA ALA A 111 21.06 6.03 -10.59
C ALA A 111 21.50 4.63 -10.16
N THR A 112 21.13 4.18 -8.94
CA THR A 112 21.51 2.84 -8.48
C THR A 112 20.53 1.81 -9.02
N GLU A 113 21.02 0.94 -9.91
CA GLU A 113 20.23 -0.15 -10.44
C GLU A 113 19.70 -1.05 -9.31
N TYR A 114 18.37 -1.11 -9.17
CA TYR A 114 17.76 -1.94 -8.15
C TYR A 114 17.70 -3.41 -8.59
N TYR A 115 18.33 -4.29 -7.80
CA TYR A 115 18.24 -5.72 -8.02
C TYR A 115 16.92 -6.30 -7.47
N LEU A 116 16.04 -6.75 -8.37
CA LEU A 116 14.83 -7.52 -8.02
C LEU A 116 15.13 -9.02 -8.12
N PRO A 117 15.04 -9.80 -7.02
CA PRO A 117 15.16 -11.25 -7.08
C PRO A 117 14.08 -11.88 -7.98
N PRO A 118 14.41 -12.85 -8.86
CA PRO A 118 13.41 -13.50 -9.73
C PRO A 118 12.24 -14.14 -8.96
N LYS A 119 12.51 -14.72 -7.78
CA LYS A 119 11.48 -15.28 -6.90
C LYS A 119 10.48 -14.21 -6.43
N ALA A 120 10.98 -13.02 -6.06
CA ALA A 120 10.14 -11.89 -5.66
C ALA A 120 9.28 -11.39 -6.82
N PHE A 121 9.80 -11.41 -8.05
CA PHE A 121 9.03 -11.10 -9.26
C PHE A 121 7.89 -12.10 -9.49
N CYS A 122 8.16 -13.41 -9.43
CA CYS A 122 7.12 -14.44 -9.57
C CYS A 122 6.03 -14.28 -8.50
N LYS A 123 6.43 -13.99 -7.26
CA LYS A 123 5.52 -13.76 -6.14
C LYS A 123 4.65 -12.54 -6.37
N TRP A 124 5.27 -11.40 -6.69
CA TRP A 124 4.56 -10.17 -7.06
C TRP A 124 3.56 -10.42 -8.19
N TYR A 125 3.96 -11.11 -9.25
CA TYR A 125 3.12 -11.41 -10.40
C TYR A 125 1.87 -12.20 -9.99
N ARG A 126 2.03 -13.23 -9.13
CA ARG A 126 0.89 -14.00 -8.58
C ARG A 126 -0.06 -13.16 -7.75
N MET A 127 0.46 -12.20 -6.99
CA MET A 127 -0.35 -11.31 -6.14
C MET A 127 -1.14 -10.29 -6.97
N VAL A 128 -0.50 -9.71 -8.00
CA VAL A 128 -1.08 -8.63 -8.82
C VAL A 128 -1.97 -9.17 -9.94
N PHE A 129 -1.65 -10.35 -10.47
CA PHE A 129 -2.40 -11.02 -11.53
C PHE A 129 -2.92 -12.38 -11.04
N PRO A 130 -3.85 -12.40 -10.06
CA PRO A 130 -4.39 -13.65 -9.50
C PRO A 130 -5.34 -14.36 -10.46
N GLU A 131 -5.87 -13.63 -11.45
CA GLU A 131 -6.76 -14.16 -12.48
C GLU A 131 -5.97 -14.97 -13.52
N SER A 132 -5.65 -16.21 -13.18
CA SER A 132 -5.81 -17.28 -14.17
C SER A 132 -6.79 -18.27 -13.57
N PRO A 133 -8.10 -18.14 -13.85
CA PRO A 133 -8.98 -19.24 -13.63
C PRO A 133 -8.48 -20.35 -14.56
N VAL A 134 -7.81 -21.36 -13.99
CA VAL A 134 -8.16 -22.72 -14.36
C VAL A 134 -9.65 -22.78 -14.09
N ARG A 135 -10.44 -22.45 -15.11
CA ARG A 135 -11.85 -22.78 -15.10
C ARG A 135 -11.83 -24.25 -14.72
N ARG A 136 -12.44 -24.59 -13.59
CA ARG A 136 -13.00 -25.93 -13.44
C ARG A 136 -14.05 -25.99 -14.52
N VAL A 137 -13.61 -26.27 -15.73
CA VAL A 137 -14.50 -26.77 -16.74
C VAL A 137 -14.69 -28.18 -16.25
N ASP A 138 -15.84 -28.45 -15.62
CA ASP A 138 -16.37 -29.80 -15.52
C ASP A 138 -16.77 -30.31 -16.93
N SER A 139 -16.06 -29.88 -17.99
CA SER A 139 -16.25 -30.32 -19.36
C SER A 139 -15.31 -31.49 -19.60
N ALA A 140 -15.88 -32.67 -19.47
CA ALA A 140 -15.39 -33.89 -20.10
C ALA A 140 -15.34 -33.81 -21.66
N LEU A 141 -15.34 -32.61 -22.28
CA LEU A 141 -15.48 -32.42 -23.73
C LEU A 141 -14.82 -31.13 -24.26
N LEU A 142 -13.57 -30.85 -23.92
CA LEU A 142 -12.76 -29.92 -24.73
C LEU A 142 -11.33 -30.45 -24.86
N ASP A 143 -11.18 -31.42 -25.76
CA ASP A 143 -9.89 -31.97 -26.22
C ASP A 143 -9.23 -31.10 -27.30
N ILE A 144 -9.63 -29.82 -27.41
CA ILE A 144 -9.11 -28.90 -28.43
C ILE A 144 -8.92 -27.52 -27.80
N SER A 145 -7.74 -27.29 -27.22
CA SER A 145 -6.99 -26.02 -27.18
C SER A 145 -6.16 -25.90 -25.88
N ASP A 146 -5.06 -26.65 -25.84
CA ASP A 146 -3.98 -26.63 -24.83
C ASP A 146 -3.22 -25.29 -24.70
N SER A 147 -3.79 -24.16 -25.12
CA SER A 147 -3.02 -22.92 -25.38
C SER A 147 -3.46 -21.67 -24.60
N ILE A 148 -4.44 -21.73 -23.69
CA ILE A 148 -4.87 -20.52 -22.95
C ILE A 148 -4.96 -20.79 -21.44
N THR A 149 -4.03 -21.57 -20.90
CA THR A 149 -3.78 -21.61 -19.46
C THR A 149 -2.76 -20.51 -19.16
N GLN A 150 -3.23 -19.37 -18.64
CA GLN A 150 -2.36 -18.23 -18.37
C GLN A 150 -1.31 -18.61 -17.31
N HIS A 151 -0.13 -18.99 -17.81
CA HIS A 151 0.98 -19.53 -17.02
C HIS A 151 1.64 -18.44 -16.18
N TYR A 152 1.74 -18.69 -14.87
CA TYR A 152 2.64 -17.93 -14.01
C TYR A 152 4.09 -18.05 -14.55
N PRO A 153 4.86 -16.96 -14.58
CA PRO A 153 6.20 -16.99 -15.15
C PRO A 153 7.09 -17.94 -14.38
N THR A 154 7.83 -18.79 -15.10
CA THR A 154 8.92 -19.60 -14.53
C THR A 154 10.06 -18.70 -14.06
N LEU A 155 10.99 -19.21 -13.24
CA LEU A 155 12.12 -18.41 -12.75
C LEU A 155 13.00 -17.87 -13.89
N SER A 156 13.20 -18.65 -14.95
CA SER A 156 13.95 -18.22 -16.14
C SER A 156 13.22 -17.14 -16.93
N GLN A 157 11.89 -17.26 -17.07
CA GLN A 157 11.05 -16.22 -17.68
C GLN A 157 11.05 -14.94 -16.83
N ALA A 158 10.91 -15.05 -15.51
CA ALA A 158 10.96 -13.93 -14.59
C ALA A 158 12.28 -13.16 -14.69
N GLN A 159 13.40 -13.85 -14.85
CA GLN A 159 14.71 -13.23 -15.04
C GLN A 159 14.78 -12.39 -16.32
N ARG A 160 14.09 -12.80 -17.39
CA ARG A 160 13.98 -12.03 -18.64
C ARG A 160 12.92 -10.93 -18.57
N LEU A 161 11.81 -11.15 -17.87
CA LEU A 161 10.71 -10.20 -17.81
C LEU A 161 11.03 -9.01 -16.91
N LYS A 162 11.74 -9.24 -15.80
CA LYS A 162 12.08 -8.17 -14.83
C LYS A 162 12.97 -7.07 -15.42
N THR A 163 13.72 -7.34 -16.49
CA THR A 163 14.60 -6.35 -17.14
C THR A 163 13.83 -5.30 -17.91
N ARG A 164 12.54 -5.54 -18.21
CA ARG A 164 11.66 -4.59 -18.90
C ARG A 164 11.15 -3.46 -18.00
N PHE A 165 11.47 -3.51 -16.71
CA PHE A 165 10.95 -2.60 -15.69
C PHE A 165 12.07 -1.69 -15.17
N SER A 166 11.72 -0.42 -14.89
CA SER A 166 12.69 0.54 -14.36
C SER A 166 13.19 0.11 -12.96
N SER A 167 14.27 0.72 -12.49
CA SER A 167 14.78 0.49 -11.12
C SER A 167 13.69 0.78 -10.07
N LEU A 168 12.93 1.87 -10.26
CA LEU A 168 11.78 2.23 -9.42
C LEU A 168 10.66 1.20 -9.48
N ASP A 169 10.30 0.71 -10.67
CA ASP A 169 9.30 -0.35 -10.81
C ASP A 169 9.74 -1.62 -10.09
N ARG A 170 11.01 -2.02 -10.27
CA ARG A 170 11.61 -3.18 -9.61
C ARG A 170 11.57 -3.04 -8.09
N ARG A 171 11.83 -1.83 -7.56
CA ARG A 171 11.73 -1.52 -6.13
C ARG A 171 10.30 -1.68 -5.63
N GLU A 172 9.33 -1.15 -6.35
CA GLU A 172 7.93 -1.21 -5.96
C GLU A 172 7.36 -2.63 -6.05
N MET A 173 7.71 -3.38 -7.11
CA MET A 173 7.40 -4.80 -7.22
C MET A 173 7.93 -5.58 -6.02
N HIS A 174 9.18 -5.31 -5.62
CA HIS A 174 9.78 -5.96 -4.45
C HIS A 174 9.03 -5.57 -3.17
N ARG A 175 8.68 -4.28 -3.00
CA ARG A 175 7.89 -3.80 -1.86
C ARG A 175 6.57 -4.55 -1.74
N ILE A 176 5.80 -4.63 -2.82
CA ILE A 176 4.51 -5.33 -2.86
C ILE A 176 4.69 -6.81 -2.55
N SER A 177 5.72 -7.46 -3.12
CA SER A 177 6.00 -8.89 -2.89
C SER A 177 6.29 -9.23 -1.42
N ARG A 178 6.72 -8.26 -0.62
CA ARG A 178 7.05 -8.44 0.81
C ARG A 178 5.85 -8.26 1.74
N ILE A 179 4.70 -7.80 1.23
CA ILE A 179 3.51 -7.54 2.06
C ILE A 179 2.95 -8.85 2.63
N LEU A 180 2.99 -9.93 1.84
CA LEU A 180 2.56 -11.26 2.27
C LEU A 180 3.77 -12.18 2.44
N SER A 181 3.65 -13.23 3.26
CA SER A 181 4.67 -14.28 3.34
C SER A 181 4.60 -15.21 2.11
N ASP A 182 5.66 -15.99 1.88
CA ASP A 182 5.72 -16.95 0.78
C ASP A 182 4.68 -18.08 0.98
N GLU A 183 4.53 -18.58 2.22
CA GLU A 183 3.53 -19.58 2.59
C GLU A 183 2.11 -19.13 2.24
N VAL A 184 1.83 -17.85 2.47
CA VAL A 184 0.56 -17.26 2.10
C VAL A 184 0.45 -17.27 0.57
N VAL A 185 1.34 -16.60 -0.17
CA VAL A 185 1.21 -16.41 -1.63
C VAL A 185 1.25 -17.71 -2.44
N PHE A 186 2.07 -18.68 -2.01
CA PHE A 186 2.26 -19.95 -2.71
C PHE A 186 1.38 -21.08 -2.14
N GLY A 187 0.66 -20.85 -1.05
CA GLY A 187 -0.26 -21.81 -0.44
C GLY A 187 -1.51 -22.08 -1.28
N THR A 188 -2.19 -23.19 -0.99
CA THR A 188 -3.21 -23.81 -1.86
C THR A 188 -4.61 -23.16 -1.79
N HIS A 189 -4.88 -22.24 -0.84
CA HIS A 189 -6.27 -21.95 -0.44
C HIS A 189 -6.67 -20.47 -0.29
N ARG A 190 -6.17 -19.57 -1.15
CA ARG A 190 -6.80 -18.24 -1.25
C ARG A 190 -6.78 -17.64 -2.64
N ARG A 191 -7.95 -17.13 -3.07
CA ARG A 191 -7.99 -16.09 -4.09
C ARG A 191 -7.42 -14.82 -3.47
N TRP A 192 -6.32 -14.32 -4.01
CA TRP A 192 -5.77 -13.04 -3.61
C TRP A 192 -6.77 -11.95 -3.93
N GLY A 193 -7.00 -11.04 -2.98
CA GLY A 193 -7.84 -9.88 -3.20
C GLY A 193 -7.27 -9.02 -4.32
N SER A 194 -8.15 -8.34 -5.06
CA SER A 194 -7.78 -7.38 -6.10
C SER A 194 -7.02 -6.15 -5.56
N GLU A 195 -6.83 -6.05 -4.24
CA GLU A 195 -6.11 -4.98 -3.55
C GLU A 195 -4.67 -4.80 -4.07
N TYR A 196 -3.93 -5.89 -4.30
CA TYR A 196 -2.56 -5.81 -4.81
C TYR A 196 -2.52 -5.32 -6.26
N ARG A 197 -3.50 -5.74 -7.06
CA ARG A 197 -3.71 -5.23 -8.41
C ARG A 197 -3.99 -3.73 -8.38
N THR A 198 -4.84 -3.28 -7.45
CA THR A 198 -5.15 -1.86 -7.25
C THR A 198 -3.92 -1.07 -6.82
N MET A 199 -3.11 -1.56 -5.86
CA MET A 199 -1.86 -0.90 -5.47
C MET A 199 -0.90 -0.73 -6.64
N TRP A 200 -0.71 -1.79 -7.43
CA TRP A 200 0.14 -1.72 -8.61
C TRP A 200 -0.42 -0.75 -9.66
N LYS A 201 -1.72 -0.76 -9.90
CA LYS A 201 -2.38 0.16 -10.83
C LYS A 201 -2.19 1.62 -10.41
N LEU A 202 -2.41 1.92 -9.12
CA LEU A 202 -2.21 3.26 -8.56
C LEU A 202 -0.75 3.72 -8.65
N TRP A 203 0.21 2.80 -8.47
CA TRP A 203 1.62 3.11 -8.69
C TRP A 203 1.89 3.52 -10.14
N ILE A 204 1.39 2.75 -11.11
CA ILE A 204 1.53 3.07 -12.53
C ILE A 204 0.83 4.39 -12.88
N GLU A 205 -0.38 4.64 -12.36
CA GLU A 205 -1.11 5.88 -12.55
C GLU A 205 -0.35 7.09 -11.96
N ARG A 206 0.24 6.94 -10.77
CA ARG A 206 1.07 8.00 -10.14
C ARG A 206 2.37 8.26 -10.91
N LYS A 207 3.00 7.21 -11.43
CA LYS A 207 4.20 7.32 -12.27
C LYS A 207 3.88 7.95 -13.64
N GLY A 208 2.62 7.86 -14.07
CA GLY A 208 2.08 8.16 -15.39
C GLY A 208 2.02 9.64 -15.83
N THR A 209 2.84 10.53 -15.29
CA THR A 209 3.09 11.86 -15.86
C THR A 209 4.56 12.10 -16.26
N ASP A 210 5.50 11.27 -15.79
CA ASP A 210 6.96 11.44 -16.06
C ASP A 210 7.54 10.43 -17.07
N MET A 211 6.72 9.57 -17.68
CA MET A 211 7.19 8.75 -18.80
C MET A 211 7.10 9.54 -20.11
N THR A 212 8.13 10.33 -20.40
CA THR A 212 8.35 10.88 -21.75
C THR A 212 8.59 9.71 -22.71
N ILE A 213 7.66 9.50 -23.64
CA ILE A 213 7.87 8.57 -24.76
C ILE A 213 8.90 9.22 -25.67
N VAL A 214 10.17 8.83 -25.54
CA VAL A 214 11.23 9.27 -26.45
C VAL A 214 11.12 8.48 -27.74
N PHE A 215 10.61 9.12 -28.80
CA PHE A 215 10.72 8.59 -30.15
C PHE A 215 12.15 8.82 -30.63
N VAL A 216 12.92 7.74 -30.78
CA VAL A 216 14.22 7.80 -31.45
C VAL A 216 13.94 7.88 -32.95
N ASN A 217 14.05 9.08 -33.53
CA ASN A 217 14.03 9.24 -34.98
C ASN A 217 15.28 8.58 -35.54
N GLN A 218 15.11 7.47 -36.25
CA GLN A 218 16.16 6.91 -37.09
C GLN A 218 16.31 7.83 -38.30
N SER A 219 17.21 8.80 -38.22
CA SER A 219 17.66 9.56 -39.39
C SER A 219 18.41 8.61 -40.31
N GLN A 220 17.84 8.43 -41.50
CA GLN A 220 18.37 7.63 -42.60
C GLN A 220 19.39 8.42 -43.41
#